data_AF-A0A959TJ40-F1
#
_entry.id   AF-A0A959TJ40-F1
#
_cell.length_a   1.000
_cell.length_b   1.000
_cell.length_c   1.000
_cell.angle_alpha   90.00
_cell.angle_beta   90.00
_cell.angle_gamma   90.00
#
_symmetry.space_group_name_H-M   'P 1'
#
loop_
_entity.id
_entity.type
_entity.pdbx_description
1 polymer ?
#
loop_
_entity_poly.entity_id
_entity_poly.type
_entity_poly.pdbx_seq_one_letter_code
_entity_poly.pdbx_strand_id
1 'polypeptide(L)'
;ALTEQAGAWGFYGHRRINRMACFTLPPELFPFFKRHIDFISDHAVDPDRRRYADPEEAPRHYIDIDHYAHAGEDPFAVVPRTWDMAVQKFTEDTLKAYGIVPWHVQVMHGRLVQAFKRGDVDRIL
;
A
#
# COMPACT_ATOMS: atom_id res chain seq x y z
N ALA A 1 -24.08 -16.87 1.48
CA ALA A 1 -24.72 -15.56 1.25
C ALA A 1 -23.70 -14.69 0.53
N LEU A 2 -24.05 -14.16 -0.65
CA LEU A 2 -23.19 -13.20 -1.35
C LEU A 2 -23.29 -11.89 -0.57
N THR A 3 -22.22 -11.50 0.10
CA THR A 3 -22.11 -10.23 0.80
C THR A 3 -22.14 -9.09 -0.23
N GLU A 4 -23.01 -8.10 -0.02
CA GLU A 4 -22.96 -6.87 -0.82
C GLU A 4 -21.58 -6.21 -0.66
N GLN A 5 -21.05 -5.70 -1.78
CA GLN A 5 -19.76 -5.04 -1.79
C GLN A 5 -19.86 -3.75 -0.96
N ALA A 6 -19.09 -3.65 0.12
CA ALA A 6 -19.21 -2.56 1.09
C ALA A 6 -18.93 -1.14 0.53
N GLY A 7 -18.50 -1.01 -0.72
CA GLY A 7 -18.18 0.29 -1.35
C GLY A 7 -17.09 1.08 -0.61
N ALA A 8 -16.36 0.45 0.31
CA ALA A 8 -15.41 1.11 1.21
C ALA A 8 -14.13 1.60 0.50
N TRP A 9 -13.86 1.06 -0.70
CA TRP A 9 -12.67 1.30 -1.50
C TRP A 9 -13.03 1.81 -2.90
N GLY A 10 -12.03 2.32 -3.63
CA GLY A 10 -12.20 3.04 -4.88
C GLY A 10 -11.89 4.53 -4.74
N PHE A 11 -12.08 5.31 -5.81
CA PHE A 11 -11.51 6.66 -5.86
C PHE A 11 -11.98 7.58 -4.74
N TYR A 12 -13.24 7.48 -4.34
CA TYR A 12 -13.75 8.24 -3.19
C TYR A 12 -13.18 7.74 -1.87
N GLY A 13 -13.16 6.41 -1.67
CA GLY A 13 -12.65 5.79 -0.44
C GLY A 13 -11.20 6.15 -0.17
N HIS A 14 -10.32 6.03 -1.18
CA HIS A 14 -8.90 6.39 -1.06
C HIS A 14 -8.70 7.87 -0.70
N ARG A 15 -9.39 8.79 -1.39
CA ARG A 15 -9.34 10.23 -1.06
C ARG A 15 -9.81 10.50 0.38
N ARG A 16 -10.94 9.89 0.77
CA ARG A 16 -11.57 10.09 2.09
C ARG A 16 -10.67 9.60 3.22
N ILE A 17 -10.10 8.40 3.09
CA ILE A 17 -9.19 7.81 4.08
C ILE A 17 -7.94 8.67 4.21
N ASN A 18 -7.32 9.07 3.09
CA ASN A 18 -6.12 9.90 3.11
C ASN A 18 -6.37 11.26 3.78
N ARG A 19 -7.48 11.91 3.44
CA ARG A 19 -7.90 13.16 4.10
C ARG A 19 -8.06 12.99 5.61
N MET A 20 -8.69 11.90 6.06
CA MET A 20 -8.86 11.65 7.50
C MET A 20 -7.54 11.33 8.20
N ALA A 21 -6.65 10.57 7.57
CA ALA A 21 -5.36 10.21 8.14
C ALA A 21 -4.53 11.45 8.46
N CYS A 22 -4.64 12.54 7.68
CA CYS A 22 -3.97 13.80 7.99
C CYS A 22 -4.34 14.33 9.38
N PHE A 23 -5.59 14.18 9.83
CA PHE A 23 -6.05 14.65 11.14
C PHE A 23 -5.66 13.73 12.31
N THR A 24 -5.13 12.54 12.02
CA THR A 24 -4.64 11.60 13.05
C THR A 24 -3.13 11.64 13.19
N LEU A 25 -2.44 12.53 12.46
CA LEU A 25 -0.99 12.67 12.51
C LEU A 25 -0.54 13.33 13.83
N PRO A 26 0.69 13.00 14.28
CA PRO A 26 1.26 13.65 15.45
C PRO A 26 1.50 15.16 15.17
N PRO A 27 1.55 16.00 16.23
CA PRO A 27 1.66 17.46 16.09
C PRO A 27 2.84 17.94 15.24
N GLU A 28 3.93 17.19 15.20
CA GLU A 28 5.15 17.54 14.46
C GLU A 28 4.97 17.38 12.94
N LEU A 29 4.09 16.47 12.50
CA LEU A 29 3.81 16.22 11.07
C LEU A 29 2.57 16.97 10.60
N PHE A 30 1.59 17.16 11.48
CA PHE A 30 0.28 17.69 11.12
C PHE A 30 0.31 19.01 10.31
N PRO A 31 1.11 20.04 10.67
CA PRO A 31 1.12 21.31 9.92
C PRO A 31 1.49 21.15 8.45
N PHE A 32 2.45 20.27 8.14
CA PHE A 32 2.87 20.00 6.76
C PHE A 32 1.75 19.34 5.98
N PHE A 33 1.23 18.20 6.46
CA PHE A 33 0.19 17.45 5.76
C PHE A 33 -1.12 18.22 5.66
N LYS A 34 -1.49 19.01 6.69
CA LYS A 34 -2.66 19.89 6.64
C LYS A 34 -2.54 20.94 5.53
N ARG A 35 -1.36 21.54 5.35
CA ARG A 35 -1.12 22.52 4.28
C ARG A 35 -1.32 21.93 2.89
N HIS A 36 -1.02 20.64 2.72
CA HIS A 36 -1.08 19.93 1.43
C HIS A 36 -2.25 18.95 1.35
N ILE A 37 -3.26 19.06 2.23
CA ILE A 37 -4.27 18.02 2.42
C ILE A 37 -5.07 17.72 1.15
N ASP A 38 -5.41 18.73 0.35
CA ASP A 38 -6.16 18.55 -0.88
C ASP A 38 -5.32 17.82 -1.93
N PHE A 39 -4.06 18.21 -2.09
CA PHE A 39 -3.11 17.56 -3.00
C PHE A 39 -2.93 16.07 -2.66
N ILE A 40 -2.57 15.76 -1.41
CA ILE A 40 -2.31 14.37 -1.01
C ILE A 40 -3.60 13.53 -1.08
N SER A 41 -4.76 14.13 -0.75
CA SER A 41 -6.05 13.48 -0.93
C SER A 41 -6.30 13.15 -2.40
N ASP A 42 -6.14 14.12 -3.30
CA ASP A 42 -6.45 13.95 -4.73
C ASP A 42 -5.52 12.98 -5.46
N HIS A 43 -4.27 12.92 -5.02
CA HIS A 43 -3.25 12.01 -5.55
C HIS A 43 -3.27 10.62 -4.87
N ALA A 44 -4.13 10.39 -3.86
CA ALA A 44 -4.27 9.08 -3.20
C ALA A 44 -4.76 7.95 -4.13
N VAL A 45 -5.30 8.31 -5.31
CA VAL A 45 -5.82 7.36 -6.31
C VAL A 45 -4.86 7.15 -7.48
N ASP A 46 -3.72 7.82 -7.50
CA ASP A 46 -2.77 7.71 -8.60
C ASP A 46 -2.23 6.28 -8.80
N PRO A 47 -1.96 5.48 -7.74
CA PRO A 47 -1.68 4.07 -7.89
C PRO A 47 -2.76 3.29 -8.66
N ASP A 48 -4.03 3.51 -8.35
CA ASP A 48 -5.15 2.85 -9.04
C ASP A 48 -5.24 3.28 -10.51
N ARG A 49 -4.97 4.56 -10.79
CA ARG A 49 -4.92 5.08 -12.16
C ARG A 49 -3.78 4.45 -12.96
N ARG A 50 -2.59 4.31 -12.36
CA ARG A 50 -1.42 3.70 -13.00
C ARG A 50 -1.61 2.23 -13.30
N ARG A 51 -2.45 1.50 -12.55
CA ARG A 51 -2.74 0.08 -12.79
C ARG A 51 -3.19 -0.21 -14.24
N TYR A 52 -3.82 0.74 -14.91
CA TYR A 52 -4.25 0.58 -16.30
C TYR A 52 -3.14 0.80 -17.33
N ALA A 53 -1.99 1.34 -16.91
CA ALA A 53 -0.86 1.67 -17.78
C ALA A 53 0.42 0.89 -17.44
N ASP A 54 0.59 0.46 -16.18
CA ASP A 54 1.72 -0.32 -15.69
C ASP A 54 1.22 -1.71 -15.19
N PRO A 55 1.50 -2.79 -15.94
CA PRO A 55 1.17 -4.15 -15.51
C PRO A 55 1.80 -4.55 -14.17
N GLU A 56 2.96 -3.99 -13.82
CA GLU A 56 3.61 -4.26 -12.54
C GLU A 56 2.97 -3.52 -11.36
N GLU A 57 2.10 -2.54 -11.63
CA GLU A 57 1.38 -1.83 -10.57
C GLU A 57 0.29 -2.70 -9.97
N ALA A 58 -0.46 -3.45 -10.77
CA ALA A 58 -1.60 -4.27 -10.31
C ALA A 58 -1.31 -5.12 -9.05
N PRO A 59 -0.22 -5.91 -8.97
CA PRO A 59 0.05 -6.73 -7.80
C PRO A 59 0.45 -5.94 -6.54
N ARG A 60 0.74 -4.64 -6.65
CA ARG A 60 1.06 -3.78 -5.49
C ARG A 60 -0.16 -3.43 -4.64
N HIS A 61 -1.37 -3.81 -5.08
CA HIS A 61 -2.65 -3.40 -4.46
C HIS A 61 -3.32 -4.48 -3.62
N TYR A 62 -2.81 -5.72 -3.63
CA TYR A 62 -3.41 -6.83 -2.91
C TYR A 62 -2.37 -7.84 -2.45
N ILE A 63 -2.84 -8.80 -1.65
CA ILE A 63 -2.16 -10.06 -1.38
C ILE A 63 -3.22 -11.14 -1.19
N ASP A 64 -3.11 -12.21 -1.97
CA ASP A 64 -3.95 -13.40 -1.83
C ASP A 64 -3.28 -14.35 -0.83
N ILE A 65 -3.24 -13.93 0.44
CA ILE A 65 -2.37 -14.57 1.45
C ILE A 65 -2.71 -16.04 1.68
N ASP A 66 -3.99 -16.41 1.54
CA ASP A 66 -4.48 -17.78 1.70
C ASP A 66 -3.95 -18.73 0.61
N HIS A 67 -3.50 -18.20 -0.53
CA HIS A 67 -2.88 -19.00 -1.59
C HIS A 67 -1.67 -19.80 -1.09
N TYR A 68 -0.92 -19.24 -0.15
CA TYR A 68 0.35 -19.80 0.33
C TYR A 68 0.18 -20.83 1.45
N ALA A 69 -1.01 -20.96 2.03
CA ALA A 69 -1.27 -21.88 3.14
C ALA A 69 -1.97 -23.15 2.65
N HIS A 70 -1.56 -24.29 3.19
CA HIS A 70 -2.26 -25.56 3.03
C HIS A 70 -3.29 -25.79 4.15
N ALA A 71 -4.15 -26.80 3.99
CA ALA A 71 -5.25 -27.05 4.92
C ALA A 71 -4.77 -27.19 6.37
N GLY A 72 -5.20 -26.26 7.22
CA GLY A 72 -4.86 -26.22 8.65
C GLY A 72 -3.63 -25.37 8.99
N GLU A 73 -2.94 -24.80 8.01
CA GLU A 73 -1.85 -23.85 8.24
C GLU A 73 -2.38 -22.43 8.44
N ASP A 74 -1.66 -21.64 9.24
CA ASP A 74 -1.89 -20.20 9.37
C ASP A 74 -1.11 -19.45 8.27
N PRO A 75 -1.78 -18.78 7.32
CA PRO A 75 -1.11 -18.04 6.25
C PRO A 75 -0.17 -16.95 6.78
N PHE A 76 -0.47 -16.34 7.92
CA PHE A 76 0.38 -15.31 8.53
C PHE A 76 1.65 -15.88 9.18
N ALA A 77 1.66 -17.18 9.49
CA ALA A 77 2.84 -17.90 9.95
C ALA A 77 3.67 -18.44 8.77
N VAL A 78 3.00 -18.81 7.67
CA VAL A 78 3.63 -19.41 6.49
C VAL A 78 4.32 -18.37 5.61
N VAL A 79 3.71 -17.19 5.41
CA VAL A 79 4.24 -16.15 4.52
C VAL A 79 5.35 -15.34 5.22
N PRO A 80 6.59 -15.31 4.69
CA PRO A 80 7.67 -14.55 5.30
C PRO A 80 7.41 -13.05 5.32
N ARG A 81 7.85 -12.36 6.38
CA ARG A 81 7.67 -10.92 6.55
C ARG A 81 8.61 -10.07 5.70
N THR A 82 9.76 -10.61 5.30
CA THR A 82 10.74 -9.91 4.47
C THR A 82 10.64 -10.36 3.02
N TRP A 83 10.88 -9.44 2.09
CA TRP A 83 10.81 -9.72 0.66
C TRP A 83 11.79 -10.82 0.24
N ASP A 84 13.05 -10.73 0.67
CA ASP A 84 14.09 -11.68 0.27
C ASP A 84 13.76 -13.13 0.70
N MET A 85 13.22 -13.31 1.92
CA MET A 85 12.78 -14.63 2.38
C MET A 85 11.54 -15.12 1.64
N ALA A 86 10.61 -14.22 1.31
CA ALA A 86 9.43 -14.56 0.52
C ALA A 86 9.84 -15.01 -0.90
N VAL A 87 10.75 -14.29 -1.56
CA VAL A 87 11.28 -14.65 -2.88
C VAL A 87 12.02 -15.97 -2.82
N GLN A 88 12.85 -16.19 -1.81
CA GLN A 88 13.55 -17.46 -1.64
C GLN A 88 12.59 -18.64 -1.47
N LYS A 89 11.46 -18.42 -0.79
CA LYS A 89 10.48 -19.47 -0.49
C LYS A 89 9.50 -19.74 -1.65
N PHE A 90 9.02 -18.69 -2.33
CA PHE A 90 7.92 -18.78 -3.29
C PHE A 90 8.27 -18.36 -4.71
N THR A 91 9.46 -17.80 -4.94
CA THR A 91 9.89 -17.10 -6.18
C THR A 91 9.19 -15.76 -6.40
N GLU A 92 9.88 -14.82 -7.05
CA GLU A 92 9.34 -13.48 -7.33
C GLU A 92 8.11 -13.53 -8.27
N ASP A 93 8.12 -14.40 -9.28
CA ASP A 93 7.04 -14.50 -10.26
C ASP A 93 5.72 -14.93 -9.60
N THR A 94 5.77 -15.93 -8.71
CA THR A 94 4.60 -16.35 -7.91
C THR A 94 4.11 -15.20 -7.02
N LEU A 95 5.01 -14.52 -6.31
CA LEU A 95 4.63 -13.39 -5.45
C LEU A 95 3.94 -12.28 -6.26
N LYS A 96 4.47 -11.95 -7.44
CA LYS A 96 3.85 -10.98 -8.34
C LYS A 96 2.49 -11.46 -8.87
N ALA A 97 2.28 -12.76 -9.08
CA ALA A 97 0.97 -13.27 -9.50
C ALA A 97 -0.10 -13.13 -8.40
N TYR A 98 0.27 -13.37 -7.14
CA TYR A 98 -0.66 -13.40 -6.00
C TYR A 98 -0.58 -12.17 -5.08
N GLY A 99 0.03 -11.08 -5.55
CA GLY A 99 0.03 -9.79 -4.89
C GLY A 99 1.14 -9.61 -3.85
N ILE A 100 1.66 -8.38 -3.79
CA ILE A 100 2.86 -7.99 -3.03
C ILE A 100 2.64 -6.77 -2.13
N VAL A 101 1.39 -6.36 -1.88
CA VAL A 101 1.10 -5.11 -1.14
C VAL A 101 1.85 -4.98 0.21
N PRO A 102 2.04 -6.03 1.05
CA PRO A 102 2.67 -5.84 2.36
C PRO A 102 4.14 -5.40 2.25
N TRP A 103 4.86 -5.95 1.26
CA TRP A 103 6.25 -5.56 1.01
C TRP A 103 6.34 -4.22 0.27
N HIS A 104 5.41 -3.94 -0.64
CA HIS A 104 5.38 -2.66 -1.33
C HIS A 104 5.13 -1.47 -0.38
N VAL A 105 4.26 -1.64 0.63
CA VAL A 105 4.04 -0.64 1.69
C VAL A 105 5.34 -0.30 2.42
N GLN A 106 6.18 -1.29 2.72
CA GLN A 106 7.47 -1.06 3.37
C GLN A 106 8.42 -0.24 2.49
N VAL A 107 8.46 -0.53 1.18
CA VAL A 107 9.26 0.24 0.20
C VAL A 107 8.80 1.70 0.16
N MET A 108 7.48 1.93 0.06
CA MET A 108 6.92 3.28 -0.01
C MET A 108 7.13 4.06 1.29
N HIS A 109 6.94 3.42 2.44
CA HIS A 109 7.26 4.00 3.74
C HIS A 109 8.75 4.40 3.83
N GLY A 110 9.66 3.51 3.43
CA GLY A 110 11.09 3.79 3.41
C GLY A 110 11.44 4.98 2.52
N ARG A 111 10.85 5.07 1.33
CA ARG A 111 11.03 6.22 0.42
C ARG A 111 10.56 7.53 1.06
N LEU A 112 9.38 7.54 1.68
CA LEU A 112 8.83 8.70 2.36
C LEU A 112 9.71 9.16 3.53
N VAL A 113 10.14 8.23 4.39
CA VAL A 113 11.06 8.52 5.50
C VAL A 113 12.35 9.18 4.98
N GLN A 114 12.91 8.65 3.89
CA GLN A 114 14.14 9.19 3.32
C GLN A 114 13.91 10.57 2.66
N ALA A 115 12.74 10.82 2.07
CA ALA A 115 12.38 12.14 1.55
C ALA A 115 12.30 13.18 2.69
N PHE A 116 11.64 12.85 3.80
CA PHE A 116 11.63 13.70 5.00
C PHE A 116 13.02 13.96 5.56
N LYS A 117 13.88 12.93 5.67
CA LYS A 117 15.26 13.09 6.15
C LYS A 117 16.10 14.05 5.29
N ARG A 118 15.82 14.10 3.98
CA ARG A 118 16.52 15.01 3.05
C ARG A 118 15.85 16.38 2.89
N GLY A 119 14.67 16.61 3.46
CA GLY A 119 13.90 17.83 3.24
C GLY A 119 13.38 17.97 1.80
N ASP A 120 13.20 16.85 1.10
CA ASP A 120 12.89 16.77 -0.32
C ASP A 120 11.36 16.82 -0.54
N VAL A 121 10.80 18.04 -0.58
CA VAL A 121 9.35 18.28 -0.61
C VAL A 121 8.68 17.62 -1.81
N ASP A 122 9.31 17.68 -2.98
CA ASP A 122 8.78 17.10 -4.23
C ASP A 122 8.70 15.56 -4.19
N ARG A 123 9.41 14.91 -3.27
CA ARG A 123 9.29 13.46 -3.04
C ARG A 123 8.42 13.09 -1.84
N ILE A 124 8.04 14.06 -1.02
CA ILE A 124 7.08 13.87 0.06
C ILE A 124 5.65 13.97 -0.48
N LEU A 125 5.45 14.89 -1.41
CA LEU A 125 4.19 15.10 -2.14
C LEU A 125 4.17 14.22 -3.41
#